data_AF-A0A2S8P652-F1
#
_entry.id   AF-A0A2S8P652-F1
#
_cell.length_a   1.000
_cell.length_b   1.000
_cell.length_c   1.000
_cell.angle_alpha   90.00
_cell.angle_beta   90.00
_cell.angle_gamma   90.00
#
_symmetry.space_group_name_H-M   'P 1'
#
loop_
_entity.id
_entity.type
_entity.pdbx_description
1 polymer ?
#
loop_
_entity_poly.entity_id
_entity_poly.type
_entity_poly.pdbx_seq_one_letter_code
_entity_poly.pdbx_strand_id
1 'polypeptide(L)'
;MDKDPKIQFNQMVERSLEQANRNLSGTKGVVSVRLSQEEIDIIDQLVFLELAKNRSDATAMLIREGIRAHHTLLNEIGEYTAELERVKAKIQQSIRRSGLATRLQSDHGSESVRKGEESDETDDRSNS
;
A
#
# COMPACT_ATOMS: atom_id res chain seq x y z
N MET A 1 9.78 -37.33 -36.24
CA MET A 1 8.50 -37.04 -35.54
C MET A 1 8.09 -35.63 -35.95
N ASP A 2 7.33 -35.55 -37.04
CA ASP A 2 6.82 -34.29 -37.57
C ASP A 2 5.69 -33.81 -36.67
N LYS A 3 5.95 -32.73 -35.92
CA LYS A 3 4.95 -32.13 -35.05
C LYS A 3 3.93 -31.42 -35.92
N ASP A 4 2.70 -31.93 -35.93
CA ASP A 4 1.55 -31.37 -36.67
C ASP A 4 1.45 -29.85 -36.43
N PRO A 5 1.46 -29.02 -37.50
CA PRO A 5 1.39 -27.56 -37.39
C PRO A 5 0.13 -27.07 -36.68
N LYS A 6 -0.98 -27.83 -36.72
CA LYS A 6 -2.20 -27.50 -35.96
C LYS A 6 -2.01 -27.65 -34.45
N ILE A 7 -1.25 -28.66 -34.03
CA ILE A 7 -0.93 -28.89 -32.62
C ILE A 7 -0.03 -27.78 -32.09
N GLN A 8 0.95 -27.32 -32.89
CA GLN A 8 1.79 -26.19 -32.50
C GLN A 8 1.02 -24.87 -32.40
N PHE A 9 0.11 -24.61 -33.34
CA PHE A 9 -0.71 -23.41 -33.31
C PHE A 9 -1.62 -23.38 -32.09
N ASN A 10 -2.31 -24.49 -31.79
CA ASN A 10 -3.17 -24.58 -30.61
C ASN A 10 -2.37 -24.41 -29.31
N GLN A 11 -1.18 -25.01 -29.22
CA GLN A 11 -0.28 -24.81 -28.07
C GLN A 11 0.22 -23.37 -27.94
N MET A 12 0.44 -22.66 -29.05
CA MET A 12 0.85 -21.25 -29.05
C MET A 12 -0.30 -20.34 -28.59
N VAL A 13 -1.53 -20.62 -29.03
CA VAL A 13 -2.74 -19.90 -28.60
C VAL A 13 -3.00 -20.13 -27.11
N GLU A 14 -2.92 -21.38 -26.63
CA GLU A 14 -3.07 -21.71 -25.21
C GLU A 14 -2.03 -20.99 -24.35
N ARG A 15 -0.75 -21.01 -24.75
CA ARG A 15 0.32 -20.30 -24.02
C ARG A 15 0.11 -18.79 -23.99
N SER A 16 -0.38 -18.21 -25.09
CA SER A 16 -0.67 -16.77 -25.15
C SER A 16 -1.84 -16.40 -24.24
N LEU A 17 -2.88 -17.26 -24.19
CA LEU A 17 -4.02 -17.11 -23.29
C LEU A 17 -3.63 -17.29 -21.82
N GLU A 18 -2.77 -18.26 -21.52
CA GLU A 18 -2.20 -18.47 -20.18
C GLU A 18 -1.32 -17.30 -19.73
N GLN A 19 -0.50 -16.74 -20.62
CA GLN A 19 0.31 -15.55 -20.33
C GLN A 19 -0.57 -14.31 -20.10
N ALA A 20 -1.60 -14.11 -20.93
CA ALA A 20 -2.59 -13.07 -20.71
C ALA A 20 -3.32 -13.24 -19.36
N ASN A 21 -3.73 -14.47 -19.02
CA ASN A 21 -4.37 -14.78 -17.74
C ASN A 21 -3.42 -14.61 -16.54
N ARG A 22 -2.14 -14.93 -16.67
CA ARG A 22 -1.13 -14.67 -15.63
C ARG A 22 -0.90 -13.18 -15.40
N ASN A 23 -0.96 -12.36 -16.45
CA ASN A 23 -0.93 -10.90 -16.33
C ASN A 23 -2.18 -10.34 -15.63
N LEU A 24 -3.34 -11.01 -15.79
CA LEU A 24 -4.59 -10.67 -15.10
C LEU A 24 -4.66 -11.19 -13.64
N SER A 25 -3.88 -12.23 -13.32
CA SER A 25 -3.78 -12.84 -11.98
C SER A 25 -3.13 -11.93 -10.92
N GLY A 26 -2.66 -10.74 -11.34
CA GLY A 26 -1.96 -9.76 -10.50
C GLY A 26 -2.85 -8.77 -9.76
N THR A 27 -4.18 -8.90 -9.79
CA THR A 27 -5.09 -7.95 -9.13
C THR A 27 -5.08 -8.20 -7.61
N LYS A 28 -4.07 -7.67 -6.91
CA LYS A 28 -3.85 -7.86 -5.46
C LYS A 28 -4.73 -6.98 -4.57
N GLY A 29 -5.61 -6.14 -5.14
CA GLY A 29 -6.45 -5.24 -4.35
C GLY A 29 -7.70 -4.79 -5.11
N VAL A 30 -8.78 -4.58 -4.35
CA VAL A 30 -10.02 -3.95 -4.84
C VAL A 30 -10.00 -2.50 -4.39
N VAL A 31 -10.24 -1.57 -5.31
CA VAL A 31 -10.37 -0.15 -5.01
C VAL A 31 -11.83 0.24 -5.22
N SER A 32 -12.42 0.92 -4.24
CA SER A 32 -13.72 1.58 -4.38
C SER A 32 -13.49 3.07 -4.63
N VAL A 33 -14.10 3.61 -5.67
CA VAL A 33 -13.99 5.01 -6.06
C VAL A 33 -15.37 5.62 -6.23
N ARG A 34 -15.48 6.94 -6.01
CA ARG A 34 -16.67 7.71 -6.37
C ARG A 34 -16.45 8.30 -7.75
N LEU A 35 -17.45 8.15 -8.61
CA LEU A 35 -17.45 8.67 -9.97
C LEU A 35 -18.69 9.56 -10.14
N SER A 36 -18.56 10.57 -10.98
CA SER A 36 -19.67 11.34 -11.51
C SER A 36 -20.54 10.48 -12.43
N GLN A 37 -21.75 10.94 -12.71
CA GLN A 37 -22.64 10.24 -13.65
C GLN A 37 -22.05 10.16 -15.06
N GLU A 38 -21.40 11.24 -15.52
CA GLU A 38 -20.74 11.29 -16.83
C GLU A 38 -19.65 10.22 -16.97
N GLU A 39 -18.80 10.04 -15.94
CA GLU A 39 -17.78 9.00 -15.94
C GLU A 39 -18.39 7.59 -15.96
N ILE A 40 -19.50 7.38 -15.25
CA ILE A 40 -20.23 6.10 -15.27
C ILE A 40 -20.78 5.82 -16.66
N ASP A 41 -21.35 6.82 -17.33
CA ASP A 41 -21.92 6.68 -18.67
C ASP A 41 -20.83 6.32 -19.70
N ILE A 42 -19.63 6.93 -19.59
CA ILE A 42 -18.46 6.59 -20.42
C ILE A 42 -18.05 5.13 -20.17
N ILE A 43 -17.94 4.72 -18.91
CA ILE A 43 -17.59 3.34 -18.54
C ILE A 43 -18.60 2.35 -19.13
N ASP A 44 -19.89 2.67 -19.05
CA ASP A 44 -20.96 1.84 -19.61
C ASP A 44 -20.89 1.72 -21.12
N GLN A 45 -20.56 2.80 -21.81
CA GLN A 45 -20.36 2.77 -23.26
C GLN A 45 -19.20 1.84 -23.64
N LEU A 46 -18.09 1.86 -22.89
CA LEU A 46 -16.96 0.95 -23.14
C LEU A 46 -17.35 -0.52 -22.98
N VAL A 47 -18.22 -0.82 -22.02
CA VAL A 47 -18.74 -2.19 -21.84
C VAL A 47 -19.75 -2.54 -22.94
N PHE A 48 -20.66 -1.62 -23.27
CA PHE A 48 -21.68 -1.81 -24.31
C PHE A 48 -21.06 -2.06 -25.69
N LEU A 49 -19.97 -1.38 -26.01
CA LEU A 49 -19.21 -1.55 -27.25
C LEU A 49 -18.26 -2.75 -27.22
N GLU A 50 -18.32 -3.58 -26.19
CA GLU A 50 -17.47 -4.77 -25.99
C GLU A 50 -15.96 -4.47 -25.95
N LEU A 51 -15.57 -3.22 -25.69
CA LEU A 51 -14.18 -2.82 -25.50
C LEU A 51 -13.64 -3.29 -24.15
N ALA A 52 -14.53 -3.53 -23.18
CA ALA A 52 -14.21 -4.04 -21.86
C ALA A 52 -15.24 -5.10 -21.43
N LYS A 53 -14.80 -6.10 -20.64
CA LYS A 53 -15.67 -7.22 -20.23
C LYS A 53 -16.75 -6.81 -19.22
N ASN A 54 -16.45 -5.82 -18.39
CA ASN A 54 -17.33 -5.28 -17.36
C ASN A 54 -16.81 -3.91 -16.88
N ARG A 55 -17.60 -3.21 -16.05
CA ARG A 55 -17.23 -1.87 -15.55
C ARG A 55 -15.90 -1.83 -14.81
N SER A 56 -15.58 -2.87 -14.04
CA SER A 56 -14.30 -2.95 -13.31
C SER A 56 -13.12 -3.05 -14.28
N ASP A 57 -13.26 -3.86 -15.32
CA ASP A 57 -12.26 -3.99 -16.38
C ASP A 57 -12.08 -2.68 -17.15
N ALA A 58 -13.17 -2.02 -17.55
CA ALA A 58 -13.16 -0.71 -18.20
C ALA A 58 -12.46 0.35 -17.34
N THR A 59 -12.81 0.41 -16.06
CA THR A 59 -12.18 1.34 -15.10
C THR A 59 -10.69 1.05 -14.97
N ALA A 60 -10.29 -0.21 -14.84
CA ALA A 60 -8.90 -0.60 -14.75
C ALA A 60 -8.13 -0.27 -16.04
N MET A 61 -8.76 -0.41 -17.21
CA MET A 61 -8.19 0.02 -18.50
C MET A 61 -7.91 1.52 -18.50
N LEU A 62 -8.89 2.34 -18.14
CA LEU A 62 -8.74 3.80 -18.08
C LEU A 62 -7.66 4.24 -17.09
N ILE A 63 -7.60 3.62 -15.91
CA ILE A 63 -6.54 3.90 -14.92
C ILE A 63 -5.16 3.56 -15.49
N ARG A 64 -5.00 2.40 -16.14
CA ARG A 64 -3.72 2.02 -16.77
C ARG A 64 -3.31 3.00 -17.86
N GLU A 65 -4.26 3.44 -18.67
CA GLU A 65 -4.03 4.44 -19.71
C GLU A 65 -3.64 5.80 -19.13
N GLY A 66 -4.32 6.27 -18.09
CA GLY A 66 -3.95 7.49 -17.37
C GLY A 66 -2.54 7.42 -16.79
N ILE A 67 -2.17 6.30 -16.15
CA ILE A 67 -0.81 6.07 -15.65
C ILE A 67 0.21 6.12 -16.79
N ARG A 68 -0.08 5.47 -17.92
CA ARG A 68 0.81 5.46 -19.08
C ARG A 68 0.98 6.85 -19.68
N ALA A 69 -0.10 7.60 -19.84
CA ALA A 69 -0.09 8.96 -20.40
C ALA A 69 0.73 9.94 -19.55
N HIS A 70 0.81 9.70 -18.23
CA HIS A 70 1.52 10.57 -17.29
C HIS A 70 2.77 9.93 -16.67
N HIS A 71 3.31 8.88 -17.29
CA HIS A 71 4.40 8.06 -16.73
C HIS A 71 5.65 8.87 -16.37
N THR A 72 6.05 9.84 -17.22
CA THR A 72 7.22 10.70 -16.96
C THR A 72 7.07 11.47 -15.65
N LEU A 73 5.95 12.18 -15.48
CA LEU A 73 5.66 12.94 -14.26
C LEU A 73 5.58 12.03 -13.03
N LEU A 74 4.91 10.88 -13.14
CA LEU A 74 4.80 9.93 -12.04
C LEU A 74 6.17 9.37 -11.61
N ASN A 75 7.10 9.19 -12.55
CA ASN A 75 8.47 8.80 -12.24
C ASN A 75 9.25 9.91 -11.55
N GLU A 76 9.16 11.15 -12.03
CA GLU A 76 9.79 12.31 -11.38
C GLU A 76 9.31 12.46 -9.93
N ILE A 77 8.00 12.32 -9.68
CA ILE A 77 7.43 12.30 -8.33
C ILE A 77 8.06 11.18 -7.48
N GLY A 78 8.24 9.99 -8.06
CA GLY A 78 8.90 8.86 -7.41
C GLY A 78 10.35 9.16 -7.04
N GLU A 79 11.11 9.79 -7.94
CA GLU A 79 12.51 10.17 -7.69
C GLU A 79 12.62 11.19 -6.55
N TYR A 80 11.80 12.24 -6.56
CA TYR A 80 11.78 13.25 -5.50
C TYR A 80 11.35 12.65 -4.15
N THR A 81 10.38 11.75 -4.14
CA THR A 81 9.96 11.05 -2.92
C THR A 81 11.09 10.21 -2.35
N ALA A 82 11.84 9.51 -3.20
CA ALA A 82 13.00 8.72 -2.77
C ALA A 82 14.14 9.60 -2.22
N GLU A 83 14.34 10.80 -2.79
CA GLU A 83 15.29 11.77 -2.26
C GLU A 83 14.87 12.27 -0.88
N LEU A 84 13.60 12.65 -0.70
CA LEU A 84 13.05 13.08 0.59
C LEU A 84 13.24 12.02 1.68
N GLU A 85 12.97 10.75 1.38
CA GLU A 85 13.18 9.66 2.33
C GLU A 85 14.66 9.48 2.70
N ARG A 86 15.59 9.65 1.73
CA ARG A 86 17.04 9.64 2.04
C ARG A 86 17.44 10.81 2.94
N VAL A 87 16.92 12.00 2.69
CA VAL A 87 17.19 13.19 3.52
C VAL A 87 16.64 13.00 4.93
N LYS A 88 15.39 12.54 5.06
CA LYS A 88 14.77 12.18 6.35
C LYS A 88 15.59 11.15 7.11
N ALA A 89 16.07 10.09 6.44
CA ALA A 89 16.92 9.09 7.05
C ALA A 89 18.26 9.67 7.57
N LYS A 90 18.91 10.56 6.80
CA LYS A 90 20.13 11.27 7.22
C LYS A 90 19.90 12.16 8.45
N ILE A 91 18.78 12.87 8.49
CA ILE A 91 18.38 13.69 9.64
C ILE A 91 18.20 12.81 10.89
N GLN A 92 17.41 11.73 10.76
CA GLN A 92 17.18 10.79 11.86
C GLN A 92 18.49 10.16 12.37
N GLN A 93 19.42 9.83 11.47
CA GLN A 93 20.74 9.34 11.84
C GLN A 93 21.56 10.39 12.61
N SER A 94 21.51 11.65 12.18
CA SER A 94 22.20 12.75 12.87
C SER A 94 21.64 12.99 14.26
N ILE A 95 20.31 12.93 14.42
CA ILE A 95 19.64 13.02 15.72
C ILE A 95 20.10 11.86 16.64
N ARG A 96 20.12 10.62 16.15
CA ARG A 96 20.61 9.47 16.92
C ARG A 96 22.08 9.65 17.34
N ARG A 97 22.96 10.08 16.43
CA ARG A 97 24.39 10.33 16.73
C ARG A 97 24.60 11.45 17.75
N SER A 98 23.75 12.48 17.75
CA SER A 98 23.85 13.56 18.73
C SER A 98 23.53 13.11 20.17
N GLY A 99 23.01 11.89 20.36
CA GLY A 99 22.53 11.41 21.65
C GLY A 99 21.29 12.15 22.16
N LEU A 100 20.69 13.03 21.36
CA LEU A 100 19.48 13.78 21.72
C LEU A 100 18.30 12.85 21.95
N ALA A 101 18.11 11.84 21.08
CA ALA A 101 17.06 10.84 21.24
C ALA A 101 17.19 10.06 22.56
N THR A 102 18.41 9.68 22.94
CA THR A 102 18.68 8.98 24.21
C THR A 102 18.43 9.88 25.42
N ARG A 103 18.83 11.17 25.35
CA ARG A 103 18.60 12.15 26.43
C ARG A 103 17.12 12.46 26.66
N LEU A 104 16.34 12.59 25.59
CA LEU A 104 14.90 12.81 25.69
C LEU A 104 14.13 11.57 26.17
N GLN A 105 14.67 10.36 25.93
CA GLN A 105 14.08 9.11 26.43
C GLN A 105 14.40 8.85 27.91
N SER A 106 15.57 9.29 28.41
CA SER A 106 15.93 9.16 29.82
C SER A 106 15.15 10.11 30.75
N ASP A 107 14.70 11.26 30.24
CA ASP A 107 14.03 12.30 31.05
C ASP A 107 12.61 11.90 31.50
N HIS A 108 12.00 10.92 30.84
CA HIS A 108 10.67 10.38 31.20
C HIS A 108 10.72 9.08 32.02
N GLY A 109 11.91 8.60 32.41
CA GLY A 109 12.08 7.38 33.21
C GLY A 109 12.26 7.58 34.71
N SER A 110 12.38 8.83 35.19
CA SER A 110 12.74 9.14 36.60
C SER A 110 11.64 9.77 37.46
N GLU A 111 10.41 9.93 36.95
CA GLU A 111 9.24 10.34 37.75
C GLU A 111 8.20 9.22 37.86
N SER A 112 8.60 8.06 38.39
CA SER A 112 7.66 7.13 39.04
C SER A 112 8.07 6.93 40.50
N VAL A 113 7.83 8.00 41.27
CA VAL A 113 7.34 8.03 42.64
C VAL A 113 7.83 6.90 43.57
N ARG A 114 8.82 7.25 44.37
CA ARG A 114 8.96 6.78 45.75
C ARG A 114 7.77 7.32 46.56
N LYS A 115 6.79 6.47 46.88
CA LYS A 115 5.90 6.59 48.04
C LYS A 115 6.01 5.22 48.69
N GLY A 116 6.90 5.05 49.66
CA GLY A 116 6.63 5.46 51.03
C GLY A 116 6.17 4.22 51.77
N GLU A 117 7.10 3.28 51.97
CA GLU A 117 6.99 2.28 53.01
C GLU A 117 7.16 3.02 54.34
N GLU A 118 6.08 3.15 55.09
CA GLU A 118 6.13 3.35 56.54
C GLU A 118 5.04 2.46 57.14
N SER A 119 5.46 1.24 57.47
CA SER A 119 4.89 0.45 58.56
C SER A 119 5.08 1.22 59.86
N ASP A 120 4.07 1.32 60.73
CA ASP A 120 3.86 0.35 61.82
C ASP A 120 2.69 0.77 62.73
N GLU A 121 2.09 -0.23 63.39
CA GLU A 121 1.44 -0.24 64.72
C GLU A 121 0.50 0.93 65.15
N THR A 122 -0.65 0.75 65.80
CA THR A 122 -1.33 -0.38 66.44
C THR A 122 -2.74 0.09 66.83
N ASP A 123 -3.59 -0.91 67.06
CA ASP A 123 -4.60 -0.96 68.12
C ASP A 123 -6.01 -0.36 68.00
N ASP A 124 -6.90 -1.27 68.41
CA ASP A 124 -8.09 -1.11 69.25
C ASP A 124 -9.46 -0.78 68.62
N ARG A 125 -10.25 -1.87 68.63
CA ARG A 125 -11.55 -1.99 69.29
C ARG A 125 -12.83 -1.50 68.58
N SER A 126 -13.72 -2.48 68.49
CA SER A 126 -15.14 -2.43 68.88
C SER A 126 -16.17 -2.29 67.76
N ASN A 127 -16.83 -3.45 67.52
CA ASN A 127 -18.25 -3.66 67.79
C ASN A 127 -19.27 -2.88 66.92
N SER A 128 -19.91 -3.59 65.98
CA SER A 128 -21.31 -4.06 66.08
C SER A 128 -21.80 -4.70 64.78
#